data_AF-A0A839I6L5-F1
#
_entry.id   AF-A0A839I6L5-F1
#
_cell.length_a   1.000
_cell.length_b   1.000
_cell.length_c   1.000
_cell.angle_alpha   90.00
_cell.angle_beta   90.00
_cell.angle_gamma   90.00
#
_symmetry.space_group_name_H-M   'P 1'
#
loop_
_entity.id
_entity.type
_entity.pdbx_description
1 polymer ?
#
loop_
_entity_poly.entity_id
_entity_poly.type
_entity_poly.pdbx_seq_one_letter_code
_entity_poly.pdbx_strand_id
1 'polypeptide(L)'
;MENIKRKLEVYEILFRKYGPVASSCNITELSLLLKVSERHVQTVIKRLVNTGWIEWKATPGRSKKAQLTCYKEPIEACYDCVSNVVDSGNTDSVLNILSFGGRNASIELKKYLLHSNNIVPRSVCMPFHRKIGSLLPHHAICRTERYLVSQIFQRLVSIDNDIIHPDFAHHWEHDSSAAQWRFYLRSGVVCHDGNPLTAKDVVRCLKTLIANYYWSPLYSNLKGIRFLSEECIEITLSEGDFHLPRLLARSEASIYPIHVSTDKIVGSGPFFIHPQIHSFQQR
;
A
#
# COMPACT_ATOMS: atom_id res chain seq x y z
N MET A 1 24.31 -23.31 1.59
CA MET A 1 23.14 -22.48 1.20
C MET A 1 22.95 -22.62 -0.30
N GLU A 2 22.00 -23.47 -0.69
CA GLU A 2 21.60 -23.67 -2.07
C GLU A 2 21.12 -22.32 -2.64
N ASN A 3 21.59 -21.91 -3.82
CA ASN A 3 21.33 -20.56 -4.34
C ASN A 3 19.85 -20.42 -4.75
N ILE A 4 18.99 -20.06 -3.80
CA ILE A 4 17.53 -19.90 -3.93
C ILE A 4 17.18 -19.00 -5.12
N LYS A 5 17.94 -17.91 -5.31
CA LYS A 5 17.79 -16.99 -6.44
C LYS A 5 17.94 -17.71 -7.79
N ARG A 6 19.00 -18.49 -7.95
CA ARG A 6 19.24 -19.27 -9.19
C ARG A 6 18.14 -20.30 -9.43
N LYS A 7 17.59 -20.90 -8.37
CA LYS A 7 16.45 -21.82 -8.46
C LYS A 7 15.19 -21.11 -8.97
N LEU A 8 14.89 -19.90 -8.46
CA LEU A 8 13.76 -19.09 -8.91
C LEU A 8 13.92 -18.62 -10.36
N GLU A 9 15.13 -18.24 -10.79
CA GLU A 9 15.41 -17.86 -12.17
C GLU A 9 15.16 -19.02 -13.15
N VAL A 10 15.61 -20.22 -12.79
CA VAL A 10 15.36 -21.44 -13.56
C VAL A 10 13.85 -21.73 -13.63
N TYR A 11 13.14 -21.57 -12.51
CA TYR A 11 11.69 -21.76 -12.47
C TYR A 11 10.94 -20.73 -13.32
N GLU A 12 11.35 -19.46 -13.29
CA GLU A 12 10.75 -18.40 -14.10
C GLU A 12 10.89 -18.68 -15.61
N ILE A 13 12.05 -19.17 -16.06
CA ILE A 13 12.27 -19.55 -17.46
C ILE A 13 11.33 -20.69 -17.87
N LEU A 14 11.14 -21.69 -17.00
CA LEU A 14 10.22 -22.79 -17.24
C LEU A 14 8.76 -22.32 -17.27
N PHE A 15 8.37 -21.51 -16.30
CA PHE A 15 7.01 -21.00 -16.16
C PHE A 15 6.60 -20.14 -17.37
N ARG A 16 7.49 -19.27 -17.86
CA ARG A 16 7.21 -18.45 -19.05
C ARG A 16 6.90 -19.26 -20.31
N LYS A 17 7.46 -20.47 -20.43
CA LYS A 17 7.29 -21.32 -21.61
C LYS A 17 6.18 -22.36 -21.46
N TYR A 18 5.96 -22.87 -20.24
CA TYR A 18 5.10 -24.03 -20.00
C TYR A 18 4.03 -23.83 -18.92
N GLY A 19 3.98 -22.66 -18.27
CA GLY A 19 2.89 -22.28 -17.36
C GLY A 19 1.86 -21.37 -18.05
N PRO A 20 0.68 -21.16 -17.46
CA PRO A 20 0.14 -21.79 -16.24
C PRO A 20 -0.60 -23.12 -16.50
N VAL A 21 -0.74 -23.53 -17.75
CA VAL A 21 -1.50 -24.73 -18.14
C VAL A 21 -0.58 -25.94 -18.30
N ALA A 22 -1.07 -27.14 -17.99
CA ALA A 22 -0.31 -28.37 -18.17
C ALA A 22 0.18 -28.52 -19.62
N SER A 23 1.50 -28.57 -19.79
CA SER A 23 2.15 -28.52 -21.10
C SER A 23 2.96 -29.77 -21.38
N SER A 24 2.92 -30.25 -22.62
CA SER A 24 3.73 -31.37 -23.07
C SER A 24 5.15 -30.91 -23.40
N CYS A 25 6.18 -31.52 -22.82
CA CYS A 25 7.58 -31.14 -23.03
C CYS A 25 8.49 -32.36 -23.17
N ASN A 26 9.66 -32.16 -23.77
CA ASN A 26 10.73 -33.15 -23.88
C ASN A 26 11.97 -32.72 -23.08
N ILE A 27 12.73 -33.67 -22.56
CA ILE A 27 13.97 -33.42 -21.79
C ILE A 27 15.00 -32.67 -22.65
N THR A 28 15.09 -32.99 -23.94
CA THR A 28 15.99 -32.30 -24.88
C THR A 28 15.59 -30.84 -25.10
N GLU A 29 14.29 -30.53 -25.13
CA GLU A 29 13.80 -29.14 -25.24
C GLU A 29 14.10 -28.33 -23.97
N LEU A 30 13.98 -28.97 -22.79
CA LEU A 30 14.30 -28.36 -21.50
C LEU A 30 15.80 -28.12 -21.34
N SER A 31 16.63 -29.05 -21.81
CA SER A 31 18.09 -28.94 -21.88
C SER A 31 18.52 -27.73 -22.70
N LEU A 32 17.94 -27.56 -23.89
CA LEU A 32 18.19 -26.40 -24.76
C LEU A 32 17.72 -25.07 -24.13
N LEU A 33 16.54 -25.06 -23.51
CA LEU A 33 15.96 -23.87 -22.89
C LEU A 33 16.80 -23.36 -21.71
N LEU A 34 17.19 -24.29 -20.83
CA LEU A 34 17.94 -23.98 -19.62
C LEU A 34 19.45 -23.89 -19.85
N LYS A 35 19.92 -24.26 -21.05
CA LYS A 35 21.35 -24.34 -21.42
C LYS A 35 22.16 -25.24 -20.48
N VAL A 36 21.59 -26.37 -20.07
CA VAL A 36 22.21 -27.34 -19.15
C VAL A 36 22.11 -28.75 -19.72
N SER A 37 22.98 -29.67 -19.27
CA SER A 37 22.95 -31.05 -19.73
C SER A 37 21.66 -31.77 -19.36
N GLU A 38 21.22 -32.73 -20.18
CA GLU A 38 20.00 -33.51 -19.94
C GLU A 38 19.99 -34.23 -18.58
N ARG A 39 21.18 -34.66 -18.10
CA ARG A 39 21.33 -35.25 -16.75
C ARG A 39 21.02 -34.22 -15.66
N HIS A 40 21.47 -32.98 -15.83
CA HIS A 40 21.21 -31.92 -14.86
C HIS A 40 19.76 -31.46 -14.87
N VAL A 41 19.09 -31.46 -16.03
CA VAL A 41 17.64 -31.17 -16.14
C VAL A 41 16.84 -32.08 -15.21
N GLN A 42 17.15 -33.38 -15.16
CA GLN A 42 16.45 -34.31 -14.29
C GLN A 42 16.64 -33.96 -12.80
N THR A 43 17.84 -33.52 -12.40
CA THR A 43 18.10 -33.05 -11.03
C THR A 43 17.30 -31.79 -10.70
N VAL A 44 17.24 -30.84 -11.62
CA VAL A 44 16.48 -29.59 -11.47
C VAL A 44 14.99 -29.88 -11.33
N ILE A 45 14.41 -30.71 -12.20
CA ILE A 45 12.99 -31.08 -12.14
C ILE A 45 12.69 -31.75 -10.82
N LYS A 46 13.49 -32.74 -10.38
CA LYS A 46 13.31 -33.40 -9.08
C LYS A 46 13.31 -32.40 -7.93
N ARG A 47 14.20 -31.40 -7.93
CA ARG A 47 14.24 -30.36 -6.90
C ARG A 47 13.01 -29.46 -6.91
N LEU A 48 12.49 -29.10 -8.09
CA LEU A 48 11.28 -28.28 -8.22
C LEU A 48 10.01 -29.05 -7.84
N VAL A 49 9.94 -30.35 -8.14
CA VAL A 49 8.88 -31.26 -7.70
C VAL A 49 8.91 -31.41 -6.17
N ASN A 50 10.08 -31.61 -5.57
CA ASN A 50 10.21 -31.74 -4.11
C ASN A 50 9.75 -30.50 -3.34
N THR A 51 9.80 -29.32 -3.96
CA THR A 51 9.25 -28.08 -3.37
C THR A 51 7.81 -27.79 -3.75
N GLY A 52 7.16 -28.68 -4.51
CA GLY A 52 5.76 -28.55 -4.89
C GLY A 52 5.46 -27.43 -5.89
N TRP A 53 6.48 -26.89 -6.59
CA TRP A 53 6.27 -25.82 -7.59
C TRP A 53 5.76 -26.38 -8.91
N ILE A 54 6.17 -27.61 -9.25
CA ILE A 54 5.77 -28.29 -10.48
C ILE A 54 5.32 -29.73 -10.22
N GLU A 55 4.45 -30.23 -11.07
CA GLU A 55 4.19 -31.66 -11.26
C GLU A 55 4.91 -32.14 -12.53
N TRP A 56 5.54 -33.31 -12.45
CA TRP A 56 6.15 -33.97 -13.60
C TRP A 56 5.58 -35.37 -13.79
N LYS A 57 4.82 -35.59 -14.86
CA LYS A 57 4.29 -36.91 -15.26
C LYS A 57 5.03 -37.42 -16.49
N ALA A 58 5.92 -38.39 -16.27
CA ALA A 58 6.61 -39.09 -17.35
C ALA A 58 5.68 -40.13 -17.98
N THR A 59 5.58 -40.16 -19.31
CA THR A 59 4.89 -41.22 -20.06
C THR A 59 5.89 -42.30 -20.51
N PRO A 60 5.61 -43.60 -20.32
CA PRO A 60 6.53 -44.65 -20.78
C PRO A 60 6.61 -44.71 -22.32
N GLY A 61 7.83 -44.59 -22.86
CA GLY A 61 8.13 -44.75 -24.29
C GLY A 61 9.17 -43.73 -24.79
N ARG A 62 10.15 -44.17 -25.62
CA ARG A 62 11.31 -43.37 -26.10
C ARG A 62 10.98 -42.07 -26.86
N SER A 63 9.72 -41.81 -27.19
CA SER A 63 9.29 -40.68 -28.04
C SER A 63 8.05 -39.92 -27.52
N LYS A 64 7.55 -40.24 -26.32
CA LYS A 64 6.35 -39.57 -25.79
C LYS A 64 6.71 -38.36 -24.92
N LYS A 65 5.99 -37.26 -25.12
CA LYS A 65 6.17 -36.00 -24.38
C LYS A 65 5.73 -36.19 -22.92
N ALA A 66 6.55 -35.75 -21.98
CA ALA A 66 6.18 -35.68 -20.57
C ALA A 66 5.24 -34.50 -20.33
N GLN A 67 4.39 -34.60 -19.31
CA GLN A 67 3.49 -33.52 -18.94
C GLN A 67 4.07 -32.78 -17.73
N LEU A 68 4.32 -31.48 -17.92
CA LEU A 68 4.77 -30.56 -16.88
C LEU A 68 3.60 -29.64 -16.53
N THR A 69 3.25 -29.58 -15.24
CA THR A 69 2.24 -28.65 -14.72
C THR A 69 2.90 -27.73 -13.72
N CYS A 70 2.73 -26.41 -13.85
CA CYS A 70 3.22 -25.43 -12.88
C CYS A 70 2.07 -25.03 -11.96
N TYR A 71 2.24 -25.17 -10.64
CA TYR A 71 1.16 -24.90 -9.67
C TYR A 71 1.16 -23.49 -9.08
N LYS A 72 2.29 -22.79 -9.14
CA LYS A 72 2.46 -21.45 -8.53
C LYS A 72 3.11 -20.48 -9.50
N GLU A 73 2.79 -19.20 -9.42
CA GLU A 73 3.56 -18.21 -10.18
C GLU A 73 4.99 -18.08 -9.59
N PRO A 74 6.00 -17.72 -10.40
CA PRO A 74 7.37 -17.56 -9.90
C PRO A 74 7.50 -16.54 -8.77
N ILE A 75 6.65 -15.50 -8.77
CA ILE A 75 6.65 -14.48 -7.72
C ILE A 75 6.05 -15.00 -6.41
N GLU A 76 5.03 -15.86 -6.47
CA GLU A 76 4.45 -16.51 -5.29
C GLU A 76 5.45 -17.48 -4.67
N ALA A 77 6.12 -18.28 -5.50
CA ALA A 77 7.21 -19.16 -5.08
C ALA A 77 8.38 -18.37 -4.45
N CYS A 78 8.65 -17.16 -4.94
CA CYS A 78 9.62 -16.25 -4.36
C CYS A 78 9.19 -15.81 -2.95
N TYR A 79 7.93 -15.42 -2.76
CA TYR A 79 7.41 -15.00 -1.46
C TYR A 79 7.44 -16.13 -0.42
N ASP A 80 7.13 -17.37 -0.81
CA ASP A 80 7.29 -18.54 0.06
C ASP A 80 8.75 -18.77 0.50
N CYS A 81 9.72 -18.48 -0.37
CA CYS A 81 11.12 -18.57 -0.01
C CYS A 81 11.54 -17.44 0.94
N VAL A 82 11.02 -16.24 0.70
CA VAL A 82 11.32 -15.06 1.51
C VAL A 82 10.77 -15.22 2.93
N SER A 83 9.54 -15.72 3.12
CA SER A 83 8.94 -15.90 4.45
C SER A 83 9.81 -16.77 5.37
N ASN A 84 10.33 -17.89 4.85
CA ASN A 84 11.23 -18.78 5.59
C ASN A 84 12.56 -18.11 6.00
N VAL A 85 13.03 -17.11 5.25
CA VAL A 85 14.29 -16.39 5.54
C VAL A 85 14.05 -15.18 6.43
N VAL A 86 12.88 -14.53 6.32
CA VAL A 86 12.49 -13.40 7.17
C VAL A 86 12.48 -13.81 8.64
N ASP A 87 11.98 -15.01 8.95
CA ASP A 87 11.96 -15.54 10.33
C ASP A 87 13.36 -15.69 10.94
N SER A 88 14.40 -15.78 10.10
CA SER A 88 15.81 -15.86 10.53
C SER A 88 16.50 -14.48 10.69
N GLY A 89 15.81 -13.38 10.38
CA GLY A 89 16.31 -12.01 10.56
C GLY A 89 17.37 -11.55 9.55
N ASN A 90 17.63 -12.30 8.48
CA ASN A 90 18.68 -11.98 7.50
C ASN A 90 18.15 -11.13 6.32
N THR A 91 18.30 -9.81 6.43
CA THR A 91 17.78 -8.82 5.45
C THR A 91 18.46 -8.88 4.08
N ASP A 92 19.78 -9.11 4.04
CA ASP A 92 20.54 -9.13 2.78
C ASP A 92 20.14 -10.30 1.89
N SER A 93 19.84 -11.44 2.52
CA SER A 93 19.36 -12.63 1.82
C SER A 93 17.98 -12.41 1.20
N VAL A 94 17.09 -11.70 1.90
CA VAL A 94 15.75 -11.34 1.41
C VAL A 94 15.83 -10.44 0.17
N LEU A 95 16.64 -9.38 0.22
CA LEU A 95 16.82 -8.47 -0.93
C LEU A 95 17.43 -9.19 -2.13
N ASN A 96 18.39 -10.09 -1.90
CA ASN A 96 19.00 -10.87 -2.98
C ASN A 96 17.96 -11.80 -3.64
N ILE A 97 17.11 -12.48 -2.86
CA ILE A 97 16.04 -13.35 -3.39
C ILE A 97 15.02 -12.54 -4.18
N LEU A 98 14.55 -11.40 -3.66
CA LEU A 98 13.57 -10.54 -4.33
C LEU A 98 14.07 -9.92 -5.65
N SER A 99 15.40 -9.77 -5.79
CA SER A 99 16.04 -9.29 -7.02
C SER A 99 16.15 -10.32 -8.16
N PHE A 100 15.53 -11.50 -8.04
CA PHE A 100 15.61 -12.53 -9.08
C PHE A 100 15.02 -12.05 -10.42
N GLY A 101 15.66 -12.45 -11.52
CA GLY A 101 15.22 -12.07 -12.87
C GLY A 101 15.38 -10.57 -13.20
N GLY A 102 16.21 -9.84 -12.44
CA GLY A 102 16.48 -8.41 -12.66
C GLY A 102 15.42 -7.47 -12.07
N ARG A 103 14.56 -7.96 -11.17
CA ARG A 103 13.54 -7.15 -10.49
C ARG A 103 14.16 -6.16 -9.52
N ASN A 104 13.48 -5.03 -9.29
CA ASN A 104 13.86 -4.06 -8.27
C ASN A 104 13.48 -4.59 -6.88
N ALA A 105 14.48 -4.97 -6.09
CA ALA A 105 14.29 -5.56 -4.77
C ALA A 105 13.46 -4.68 -3.83
N SER A 106 13.62 -3.36 -3.87
CA SER A 106 12.88 -2.41 -3.03
C SER A 106 11.39 -2.38 -3.35
N ILE A 107 11.03 -2.43 -4.64
CA ILE A 107 9.63 -2.46 -5.07
C ILE A 107 8.99 -3.79 -4.70
N GLU A 108 9.68 -4.91 -4.95
CA GLU A 108 9.17 -6.24 -4.62
C GLU A 108 9.12 -6.49 -3.10
N LEU A 109 10.02 -5.90 -2.32
CA LEU A 109 9.92 -5.92 -0.86
C LEU A 109 8.67 -5.18 -0.38
N LYS A 110 8.40 -4.00 -0.94
CA LYS A 110 7.17 -3.24 -0.64
C LYS A 110 5.94 -4.07 -0.99
N LYS A 111 5.92 -4.72 -2.15
CA LYS A 111 4.82 -5.63 -2.54
C LYS A 111 4.72 -6.83 -1.62
N TYR A 112 5.83 -7.49 -1.27
CA TYR A 112 5.86 -8.61 -0.34
C TYR A 112 5.27 -8.21 1.01
N LEU A 113 5.70 -7.08 1.60
CA LEU A 113 5.18 -6.59 2.89
C LEU A 113 3.67 -6.30 2.84
N LEU A 114 3.18 -5.81 1.69
CA LEU A 114 1.75 -5.64 1.45
C LEU A 114 1.01 -7.00 1.35
N HIS A 115 1.64 -8.02 0.75
CA HIS A 115 1.07 -9.37 0.61
C HIS A 115 1.14 -10.18 1.92
N SER A 116 2.25 -10.13 2.66
CA SER A 116 2.46 -10.87 3.91
C SER A 116 1.52 -10.39 5.03
N ASN A 117 1.07 -9.13 4.96
CA ASN A 117 0.03 -8.61 5.84
C ASN A 117 -1.36 -9.26 5.63
N ASN A 118 -1.57 -10.03 4.56
CA ASN A 118 -2.86 -10.67 4.24
C ASN A 118 -2.99 -12.13 4.71
N ILE A 119 -1.94 -12.75 5.27
CA ILE A 119 -1.94 -14.20 5.56
C ILE A 119 -2.79 -14.54 6.81
N VAL A 120 -3.07 -13.56 7.67
CA VAL A 120 -4.07 -13.68 8.74
C VAL A 120 -5.05 -12.52 8.58
N PRO A 121 -6.34 -12.77 8.25
CA PRO A 121 -7.32 -11.70 8.26
C PRO A 121 -7.43 -11.18 9.70
N ARG A 122 -6.75 -10.06 9.97
CA ARG A 122 -6.95 -9.25 11.18
C ARG A 122 -8.23 -8.43 11.04
N SER A 123 -9.30 -9.11 10.68
CA SER A 123 -10.62 -8.52 10.49
C SER A 123 -11.35 -8.56 11.82
N VAL A 124 -11.70 -7.39 12.34
CA VAL A 124 -12.59 -7.29 13.50
C VAL A 124 -13.97 -6.93 12.99
N CYS A 125 -14.96 -7.78 13.27
CA CYS A 125 -16.36 -7.44 13.04
C CYS A 125 -16.88 -6.73 14.30
N MET A 126 -17.30 -5.48 14.15
CA MET A 126 -17.93 -4.72 15.22
C MET A 126 -19.40 -4.50 14.86
N PRO A 127 -20.37 -5.10 15.58
CA PRO A 127 -21.77 -4.77 15.38
C PRO A 127 -21.98 -3.29 15.71
N PHE A 128 -22.69 -2.58 14.83
CA PHE A 128 -22.93 -1.16 14.97
C PHE A 128 -24.43 -0.86 15.00
N HIS A 129 -24.87 -0.12 16.02
CA HIS A 129 -26.29 0.06 16.38
C HIS A 129 -27.09 0.96 15.44
N ARG A 130 -26.43 1.60 14.46
CA ARG A 130 -27.06 2.52 13.50
C ARG A 130 -26.31 2.53 12.17
N LYS A 131 -26.90 3.17 11.16
CA LYS A 131 -26.18 3.47 9.91
C LYS A 131 -25.07 4.49 10.17
N ILE A 132 -23.91 4.27 9.55
CA ILE A 132 -22.81 5.23 9.53
C ILE A 132 -23.21 6.36 8.56
N GLY A 133 -23.04 7.60 9.01
CA GLY A 133 -23.35 8.81 8.24
C GLY A 133 -22.27 9.13 7.19
N SER A 134 -22.26 10.38 6.73
CA SER A 134 -21.25 10.84 5.76
C SER A 134 -19.84 10.75 6.35
N LEU A 135 -18.91 10.22 5.55
CA LEU A 135 -17.48 10.14 5.86
C LEU A 135 -16.66 11.16 5.07
N LEU A 136 -17.31 12.20 4.51
CA LEU A 136 -16.59 13.36 4.00
C LEU A 136 -16.16 14.24 5.17
N PRO A 137 -14.90 14.70 5.24
CA PRO A 137 -14.37 15.42 6.39
C PRO A 137 -15.23 16.57 6.90
N HIS A 138 -15.71 17.44 6.01
CA HIS A 138 -16.51 18.61 6.41
C HIS A 138 -17.99 18.31 6.73
N HIS A 139 -18.48 17.10 6.41
CA HIS A 139 -19.87 16.68 6.68
C HIS A 139 -19.99 15.75 7.89
N ALA A 140 -18.87 15.18 8.35
CA ALA A 140 -18.85 14.29 9.51
C ALA A 140 -18.98 15.09 10.82
N ILE A 141 -20.16 15.05 11.44
CA ILE A 141 -20.44 15.75 12.72
C ILE A 141 -20.31 14.81 13.92
N CYS A 142 -20.85 13.58 13.79
CA CYS A 142 -20.92 12.62 14.87
C CYS A 142 -19.54 12.00 15.21
N ARG A 143 -19.32 11.67 16.49
CA ARG A 143 -18.03 11.17 17.00
C ARG A 143 -17.48 9.97 16.22
N THR A 144 -18.34 9.01 15.88
CA THR A 144 -17.93 7.80 15.15
C THR A 144 -17.41 8.14 13.75
N GLU A 145 -18.17 8.89 12.97
CA GLU A 145 -17.81 9.29 11.61
C GLU A 145 -16.53 10.12 11.63
N ARG A 146 -16.39 11.04 12.60
CA ARG A 146 -15.18 11.84 12.78
C ARG A 146 -13.96 10.99 13.11
N TYR A 147 -14.13 9.97 13.96
CA TYR A 147 -13.07 8.99 14.21
C TYR A 147 -12.71 8.25 12.93
N LEU A 148 -13.68 7.71 12.19
CA LEU A 148 -13.43 7.01 10.93
C LEU A 148 -12.75 7.90 9.88
N VAL A 149 -13.17 9.16 9.76
CA VAL A 149 -12.51 10.16 8.91
C VAL A 149 -11.03 10.29 9.27
N SER A 150 -10.69 10.37 10.56
CA SER A 150 -9.29 10.46 11.00
C SER A 150 -8.45 9.22 10.69
N GLN A 151 -9.10 8.08 10.42
CA GLN A 151 -8.45 6.84 9.99
C GLN A 151 -8.32 6.74 8.46
N ILE A 152 -9.21 7.42 7.73
CA ILE A 152 -9.26 7.38 6.27
C ILE A 152 -8.39 8.46 5.64
N PHE A 153 -8.29 9.63 6.25
CA PHE A 153 -7.61 10.79 5.70
C PHE A 153 -6.48 11.25 6.61
N GLN A 154 -5.46 11.86 6.03
CA GLN A 154 -4.44 12.58 6.78
C GLN A 154 -4.84 14.03 7.01
N ARG A 155 -4.25 14.65 8.03
CA ARG A 155 -4.34 16.07 8.34
C ARG A 155 -2.96 16.69 8.21
N LEU A 156 -2.86 18.00 8.35
CA LEU A 156 -1.55 18.66 8.42
C LEU A 156 -0.71 18.11 9.58
N VAL A 157 -1.34 17.96 10.74
CA VAL A 157 -0.72 17.39 11.94
C VAL A 157 -1.70 16.42 12.60
N SER A 158 -1.18 15.58 13.48
CA SER A 158 -1.96 14.65 14.29
C SER A 158 -1.75 14.92 15.78
N ILE A 159 -2.61 14.39 16.63
CA ILE A 159 -2.48 14.46 18.09
C ILE A 159 -2.61 13.05 18.64
N ASP A 160 -1.66 12.70 19.49
CA ASP A 160 -1.71 11.52 20.34
C ASP A 160 -1.29 11.91 21.77
N ASN A 161 -2.07 11.50 22.77
CA ASN A 161 -1.84 11.84 24.18
C ASN A 161 -1.51 13.33 24.44
N ASP A 162 -2.26 14.23 23.81
CA ASP A 162 -2.08 15.69 23.86
C ASP A 162 -0.77 16.24 23.26
N ILE A 163 0.04 15.38 22.65
CA ILE A 163 1.26 15.75 21.93
C ILE A 163 0.95 15.87 20.44
N ILE A 164 1.41 16.95 19.83
CA ILE A 164 1.23 17.20 18.40
C ILE A 164 2.35 16.49 17.64
N HIS A 165 1.96 15.67 16.67
CA HIS A 165 2.87 14.91 15.83
C HIS A 165 2.75 15.31 14.36
N PRO A 166 3.85 15.24 13.59
CA PRO A 166 3.80 15.37 12.15
C PRO A 166 2.86 14.34 11.50
N ASP A 167 2.05 14.77 10.53
CA ASP A 167 1.22 13.89 9.71
C ASP A 167 1.53 14.18 8.23
N PHE A 168 0.65 14.85 7.49
CA PHE A 168 0.97 15.26 6.12
C PHE A 168 2.05 16.36 6.10
N ALA A 169 1.98 17.32 7.04
CA ALA A 169 3.10 18.22 7.29
C ALA A 169 4.14 17.52 8.17
N HIS A 170 5.39 17.50 7.70
CA HIS A 170 6.50 16.95 8.49
C HIS A 170 7.10 17.98 9.45
N HIS A 171 6.88 19.27 9.20
CA HIS A 171 7.37 20.38 9.99
C HIS A 171 6.46 21.61 9.84
N TRP A 172 6.48 22.49 10.83
CA TRP A 172 5.79 23.78 10.78
C TRP A 172 6.51 24.80 11.65
N GLU A 173 6.36 26.06 11.29
CA GLU A 173 6.93 27.20 12.00
C GLU A 173 5.94 28.37 11.99
N HIS A 174 6.14 29.32 12.89
CA HIS A 174 5.35 30.53 12.96
C HIS A 174 6.22 31.76 13.21
N ASP A 175 5.70 32.93 12.86
CA ASP A 175 6.32 34.20 13.20
C ASP A 175 6.24 34.48 14.72
N SER A 176 6.91 35.53 15.20
CA SER A 176 6.93 35.86 16.63
C SER A 176 5.55 36.13 17.23
N SER A 177 4.58 36.54 16.41
CA SER A 177 3.21 36.81 16.86
C SER A 177 2.26 35.60 16.76
N ALA A 178 2.73 34.49 16.19
CA ALA A 178 1.90 33.33 15.85
C ALA A 178 0.68 33.65 14.97
N ALA A 179 0.77 34.71 14.16
CA ALA A 179 -0.26 35.12 13.21
C ALA A 179 0.02 34.62 11.78
N GLN A 180 1.26 34.25 11.47
CA GLN A 180 1.64 33.64 10.21
C GLN A 180 2.30 32.29 10.46
N TRP A 181 1.76 31.26 9.83
CA TRP A 181 2.21 29.88 9.97
C TRP A 181 2.61 29.30 8.63
N ARG A 182 3.74 28.61 8.59
CA ARG A 182 4.17 27.82 7.43
C ARG A 182 4.15 26.35 7.78
N PHE A 183 3.57 25.55 6.90
CA PHE A 183 3.54 24.09 7.02
C PHE A 183 4.30 23.48 5.83
N TYR A 184 5.28 22.65 6.14
CA TYR A 184 6.12 21.94 5.18
C TYR A 184 5.60 20.52 5.00
N LEU A 185 5.21 20.18 3.77
CA LEU A 185 4.47 18.97 3.41
C LEU A 185 5.40 17.86 2.95
N ARG A 186 5.04 16.61 3.26
CA ARG A 186 5.77 15.44 2.79
C ARG A 186 5.64 15.28 1.27
N SER A 187 6.77 15.14 0.59
CA SER A 187 6.81 14.74 -0.81
C SER A 187 6.35 13.29 -0.99
N GLY A 188 5.59 13.01 -2.06
CA GLY A 188 5.26 11.62 -2.46
C GLY A 188 4.16 10.94 -1.65
N VAL A 189 3.32 11.69 -0.95
CA VAL A 189 2.09 11.15 -0.35
C VAL A 189 1.10 10.80 -1.45
N VAL A 190 0.56 9.59 -1.40
CA VAL A 190 -0.35 9.03 -2.40
C VAL A 190 -1.66 8.66 -1.74
N CYS A 191 -2.76 9.02 -2.39
CA CYS A 191 -4.11 8.66 -1.97
C CYS A 191 -4.41 7.19 -2.26
N HIS A 192 -5.51 6.67 -1.71
CA HIS A 192 -5.93 5.27 -1.88
C HIS A 192 -6.22 4.88 -3.33
N ASP A 193 -6.42 5.85 -4.22
CA ASP A 193 -6.62 5.65 -5.67
C ASP A 193 -5.33 5.71 -6.49
N GLY A 194 -4.18 5.91 -5.85
CA GLY A 194 -2.87 5.98 -6.50
C GLY A 194 -2.46 7.38 -6.98
N ASN A 195 -3.33 8.40 -6.86
CA ASN A 195 -3.00 9.77 -7.23
C ASN A 195 -2.28 10.51 -6.09
N PRO A 196 -1.39 11.47 -6.40
CA PRO A 196 -0.69 12.24 -5.36
C PRO A 196 -1.64 13.14 -4.56
N LEU A 197 -1.37 13.31 -3.27
CA LEU A 197 -1.97 14.35 -2.44
C LEU A 197 -1.06 15.59 -2.45
N THR A 198 -1.59 16.76 -2.79
CA THR A 198 -0.80 17.96 -3.11
C THR A 198 -1.05 19.13 -2.15
N ALA A 199 -0.15 20.12 -2.14
CA ALA A 199 -0.37 21.38 -1.42
C ALA A 199 -1.65 22.11 -1.88
N LYS A 200 -2.02 21.98 -3.15
CA LYS A 200 -3.26 22.57 -3.69
C LYS A 200 -4.51 21.94 -3.09
N ASP A 201 -4.47 20.63 -2.82
CA ASP A 201 -5.54 19.94 -2.11
C ASP A 201 -5.70 20.51 -0.70
N VAL A 202 -4.60 20.77 -0.01
CA VAL A 202 -4.63 21.38 1.33
C VAL A 202 -5.30 22.75 1.29
N VAL A 203 -4.83 23.63 0.40
CA VAL A 203 -5.37 24.99 0.28
C VAL A 203 -6.86 24.95 0.00
N ARG A 204 -7.31 24.06 -0.90
CA ARG A 204 -8.72 23.89 -1.22
C ARG A 204 -9.51 23.40 0.00
N CYS A 205 -9.10 22.29 0.62
CA CYS A 205 -9.82 21.70 1.76
C CYS A 205 -9.97 22.70 2.90
N LEU A 206 -8.90 23.42 3.25
CA LEU A 206 -8.97 24.43 4.31
C LEU A 206 -9.85 25.63 3.92
N LYS A 207 -9.83 26.06 2.66
CA LYS A 207 -10.75 27.10 2.16
C LYS A 207 -12.21 26.64 2.20
N THR A 208 -12.47 25.39 1.86
CA THR A 208 -13.82 24.80 1.96
C THR A 208 -14.26 24.70 3.42
N LEU A 209 -13.35 24.37 4.35
CA LEU A 209 -13.63 24.31 5.77
C LEU A 209 -14.03 25.68 6.36
N ILE A 210 -13.29 26.75 6.05
CA ILE A 210 -13.62 28.10 6.55
C ILE A 210 -14.90 28.66 5.93
N ALA A 211 -15.32 28.15 4.76
CA ALA A 211 -16.58 28.51 4.12
C ALA A 211 -17.76 27.59 4.53
N ASN A 212 -17.51 26.52 5.28
CA ASN A 212 -18.53 25.57 5.67
C ASN A 212 -19.47 26.19 6.72
N TYR A 213 -20.78 26.08 6.51
CA TYR A 213 -21.79 26.66 7.41
C TYR A 213 -21.64 26.23 8.87
N TYR A 214 -21.37 24.94 9.12
CA TYR A 214 -21.28 24.40 10.47
C TYR A 214 -19.92 24.68 11.14
N TRP A 215 -18.83 24.53 10.39
CA TRP A 215 -17.47 24.63 10.95
C TRP A 215 -16.88 26.03 10.92
N SER A 216 -17.32 26.91 10.01
CA SER A 216 -16.74 28.26 9.84
C SER A 216 -16.58 29.07 11.12
N PRO A 217 -17.50 29.04 12.12
CA PRO A 217 -17.29 29.80 13.36
C PRO A 217 -16.04 29.35 14.13
N LEU A 218 -15.75 28.05 14.14
CA LEU A 218 -14.60 27.47 14.84
C LEU A 218 -13.26 27.80 14.15
N TYR A 219 -13.28 28.03 12.84
CA TYR A 219 -12.09 28.36 12.04
C TYR A 219 -12.07 29.84 11.61
N SER A 220 -12.87 30.69 12.27
CA SER A 220 -13.02 32.10 11.92
C SER A 220 -11.72 32.91 12.00
N ASN A 221 -10.76 32.47 12.82
CA ASN A 221 -9.45 33.10 12.90
C ASN A 221 -8.58 32.87 11.64
N LEU A 222 -8.88 31.87 10.79
CA LEU A 222 -8.13 31.62 9.56
C LEU A 222 -8.55 32.63 8.48
N LYS A 223 -7.70 33.63 8.24
CA LYS A 223 -7.95 34.72 7.28
C LYS A 223 -7.46 34.43 5.87
N GLY A 224 -6.31 33.77 5.76
CA GLY A 224 -5.64 33.53 4.49
C GLY A 224 -5.01 32.15 4.45
N ILE A 225 -5.16 31.46 3.32
CA ILE A 225 -4.49 30.17 3.06
C ILE A 225 -3.88 30.28 1.67
N ARG A 226 -2.55 30.29 1.60
CA ARG A 226 -1.77 30.51 0.38
C ARG A 226 -0.95 29.29 0.03
N PHE A 227 -0.95 28.95 -1.25
CA PHE A 227 0.03 28.03 -1.83
C PHE A 227 1.34 28.79 -2.03
N LEU A 228 2.44 28.30 -1.47
CA LEU A 228 3.78 28.86 -1.71
C LEU A 228 4.55 27.98 -2.71
N SER A 229 4.50 26.67 -2.52
CA SER A 229 5.13 25.67 -3.39
C SER A 229 4.41 24.31 -3.23
N GLU A 230 4.83 23.30 -4.01
CA GLU A 230 4.24 21.94 -3.91
C GLU A 230 4.47 21.28 -2.54
N GLU A 231 5.44 21.78 -1.76
CA GLU A 231 5.83 21.25 -0.44
C GLU A 231 5.59 22.27 0.68
N CYS A 232 5.02 23.45 0.40
CA CYS A 232 4.85 24.49 1.42
C CYS A 232 3.57 25.29 1.21
N ILE A 233 2.83 25.46 2.30
CA ILE A 233 1.69 26.36 2.38
C ILE A 233 1.88 27.36 3.53
N GLU A 234 1.16 28.46 3.44
CA GLU A 234 1.11 29.47 4.49
C GLU A 234 -0.33 29.75 4.91
N ILE A 235 -0.53 29.85 6.21
CA ILE A 235 -1.79 30.21 6.85
C ILE A 235 -1.59 31.53 7.59
N THR A 236 -2.45 32.51 7.30
CA THR A 236 -2.50 33.80 7.98
C THR A 236 -3.74 33.86 8.85
N LEU A 237 -3.56 34.27 10.10
CA LEU A 237 -4.60 34.42 11.09
C LEU A 237 -5.00 35.90 11.27
N SER A 238 -6.21 36.16 11.74
CA SER A 238 -6.61 37.52 12.15
C SER A 238 -5.93 37.94 13.46
N GLU A 239 -5.77 37.00 14.39
CA GLU A 239 -5.10 37.18 15.67
C GLU A 239 -4.15 35.99 15.91
N GLY A 240 -3.05 36.24 16.63
CA GLY A 240 -2.06 35.22 16.93
C GLY A 240 -2.62 34.05 17.74
N ASP A 241 -2.35 32.81 17.30
CA ASP A 241 -2.83 31.60 17.97
C ASP A 241 -1.78 30.49 17.94
N PHE A 242 -1.13 30.25 19.09
CA PHE A 242 -0.15 29.17 19.29
C PHE A 242 -0.76 27.76 19.23
N HIS A 243 -2.09 27.64 19.33
CA HIS A 243 -2.80 26.38 19.30
C HIS A 243 -3.36 26.02 17.91
N LEU A 244 -3.04 26.80 16.87
CA LEU A 244 -3.47 26.51 15.50
C LEU A 244 -3.18 25.05 15.07
N PRO A 245 -1.99 24.46 15.32
CA PRO A 245 -1.74 23.06 14.97
C PRO A 245 -2.73 22.10 15.65
N ARG A 246 -3.14 22.39 16.88
CA ARG A 246 -4.13 21.58 17.60
C ARG A 246 -5.51 21.62 16.94
N LEU A 247 -5.87 22.78 16.40
CA LEU A 247 -7.10 22.95 15.64
C LEU A 247 -7.05 22.17 14.31
N LEU A 248 -5.91 22.23 13.62
CA LEU A 248 -5.69 21.55 12.32
C LEU A 248 -5.53 20.02 12.45
N ALA A 249 -5.35 19.49 13.66
CA ALA A 249 -5.35 18.06 13.94
C ALA A 249 -6.76 17.43 14.04
N ARG A 250 -7.82 18.22 13.89
CA ARG A 250 -9.20 17.73 14.01
C ARG A 250 -9.68 17.07 12.72
N SER A 251 -10.64 16.16 12.84
CA SER A 251 -11.10 15.32 11.72
C SER A 251 -11.67 16.12 10.54
N GLU A 252 -12.37 17.23 10.82
CA GLU A 252 -12.95 18.09 9.81
C GLU A 252 -11.90 18.89 9.01
N ALA A 253 -10.66 18.98 9.52
CA ALA A 253 -9.51 19.58 8.85
C ALA A 253 -8.70 18.55 8.02
N SER A 254 -9.24 17.35 7.81
CA SER A 254 -8.58 16.33 7.00
C SER A 254 -8.52 16.72 5.52
N ILE A 255 -7.43 16.34 4.87
CA ILE A 255 -7.14 16.70 3.48
C ILE A 255 -7.56 15.56 2.57
N TYR A 256 -8.26 15.91 1.50
CA TYR A 256 -8.73 14.98 0.48
C TYR A 256 -8.45 15.54 -0.92
N PRO A 257 -8.26 14.66 -1.91
CA PRO A 257 -7.89 15.08 -3.27
C PRO A 257 -8.98 15.91 -3.97
N ILE A 258 -8.55 16.87 -4.79
CA ILE A 258 -9.41 17.76 -5.60
C ILE A 258 -10.12 17.04 -6.74
N HIS A 259 -9.50 15.99 -7.29
CA HIS A 259 -9.98 15.32 -8.50
C HIS A 259 -11.15 14.35 -8.24
N VAL A 260 -11.50 14.10 -6.99
CA VAL A 260 -12.53 13.14 -6.60
C VAL A 260 -13.86 13.86 -6.36
N SER A 261 -14.94 13.36 -6.97
CA SER A 261 -16.29 13.82 -6.70
C SER A 261 -16.71 13.49 -5.26
N THR A 262 -17.64 14.27 -4.71
CA THR A 262 -18.11 14.10 -3.31
C THR A 262 -18.70 12.72 -3.02
N ASP A 263 -19.10 11.96 -4.04
CA ASP A 263 -19.74 10.66 -3.88
C ASP A 263 -18.75 9.52 -3.61
N LYS A 264 -17.44 9.74 -3.84
CA LYS A 264 -16.40 8.73 -3.59
C LYS A 264 -15.49 9.18 -2.46
N ILE A 265 -15.29 8.30 -1.49
CA ILE A 265 -14.35 8.50 -0.39
C ILE A 265 -12.97 7.99 -0.82
N VAL A 266 -12.04 8.92 -1.02
CA VAL A 266 -10.63 8.62 -1.33
C VAL A 266 -9.78 9.43 -0.36
N GLY A 267 -9.08 8.76 0.54
CA GLY A 267 -8.18 9.42 1.49
C GLY A 267 -6.73 9.02 1.27
N SER A 268 -5.88 9.36 2.23
CA SER A 268 -4.44 9.02 2.26
C SER A 268 -4.01 8.39 3.59
N GLY A 269 -4.98 8.09 4.46
CA GLY A 269 -4.76 7.50 5.78
C GLY A 269 -4.53 5.98 5.74
N PRO A 270 -4.34 5.37 6.92
CA PRO A 270 -4.03 3.93 7.03
C PRO A 270 -5.17 2.99 6.58
N PHE A 271 -6.42 3.45 6.60
CA PHE A 271 -7.58 2.64 6.21
C PHE A 271 -8.30 3.27 5.02
N PHE A 272 -8.88 2.43 4.16
CA PHE A 272 -9.74 2.88 3.06
C PHE A 272 -11.08 2.17 3.12
N ILE A 273 -12.10 2.76 2.50
CA ILE A 273 -13.41 2.12 2.39
C ILE A 273 -13.38 1.18 1.19
N HIS A 274 -13.51 -0.11 1.46
CA HIS A 274 -13.74 -1.09 0.40
C HIS A 274 -15.21 -1.00 -0.05
N PRO A 275 -15.51 -0.81 -1.36
CA PRO A 275 -16.87 -0.89 -1.86
C PRO A 275 -17.45 -2.28 -1.54
N GLN A 276 -18.65 -2.34 -0.97
CA GLN A 276 -19.19 -3.55 -0.36
C GLN A 276 -19.11 -4.78 -1.29
N ILE A 277 -18.60 -5.88 -0.74
CA ILE A 277 -18.89 -7.23 -1.22
C ILE A 277 -20.23 -7.62 -0.59
N HIS A 278 -21.29 -7.76 -1.39
CA HIS A 278 -22.52 -8.42 -0.98
C HIS A 278 -22.28 -9.93 -0.80
N SER A 279 -21.56 -10.35 0.25
CA SER A 279 -21.49 -11.77 0.60
C SER A 279 -21.11 -11.98 2.07
N PHE A 280 -21.99 -11.56 2.98
CA PHE A 280 -22.15 -12.29 4.23
C PHE A 280 -23.46 -13.06 4.12
N GLN A 281 -23.39 -14.25 3.50
CA GLN A 281 -24.42 -15.26 3.74
C GLN A 281 -24.30 -15.63 5.22
N GLN A 282 -25.36 -15.31 5.97
CA GLN A 282 -25.55 -15.81 7.33
C GLN A 282 -25.46 -17.34 7.30
N ARG A 283 -24.53 -17.90 8.06
CA ARG A 283 -24.60 -19.28 8.55
C ARG A 283 -25.15 -19.24 9.97
#